data_AF-A0A8S3Y6B4-F1
#
_entry.id   AF-A0A8S3Y6B4-F1
#
_cell.length_a   1.000
_cell.length_b   1.000
_cell.length_c   1.000
_cell.angle_alpha   90.00
_cell.angle_beta   90.00
_cell.angle_gamma   90.00
#
_symmetry.space_group_name_H-M   'P 1'
#
loop_
_entity.id
_entity.type
_entity.pdbx_description
1 polymer ?
#
loop_
_entity_poly.entity_id
_entity_poly.type
_entity_poly.pdbx_seq_one_letter_code
_entity_poly.pdbx_strand_id
1 'polypeptide(L)'
;MLMTYLEASRNLCETDSILFGAALAVCRIIGAKLPMTGRATRQSSAIPAWRKRIEDRIAKARVLIGRLICFKSGNNRPRIVRTVRMAFAGKNVSLSQSDITQKLTERIDDLKQKIAAWGKRIRRYTERSTRFNQNRLFQIDQKRLYESLERLIVSGTGPAPNQANTVAFWRGLLSEPVNHSEGPWTEVVKVSVRV
;
A
#
# COMPACT_ATOMS: atom_id res chain seq x y z
N MET A 1 -50.98 20.59 -3.86
CA MET A 1 -50.48 19.61 -2.87
C MET A 1 -49.13 19.99 -2.27
N LEU A 2 -48.11 20.43 -3.02
CA LEU A 2 -46.81 20.80 -2.40
C LEU A 2 -46.92 21.98 -1.40
N MET A 3 -47.69 23.02 -1.76
CA MET A 3 -47.84 24.21 -0.93
C MET A 3 -48.48 23.92 0.44
N THR A 4 -49.42 22.98 0.51
CA THR A 4 -50.05 22.57 1.78
C THR A 4 -49.07 21.84 2.71
N TYR A 5 -48.08 21.14 2.15
CA TYR A 5 -47.02 20.50 2.95
C TYR A 5 -45.92 21.48 3.38
N LEU A 6 -45.67 22.54 2.61
CA LEU A 6 -44.75 23.62 2.98
C LEU A 6 -45.33 24.48 4.12
N GLU A 7 -46.62 24.81 4.06
CA GLU A 7 -47.31 25.57 5.11
C GLU A 7 -47.40 24.80 6.45
N ALA A 8 -47.40 23.47 6.39
CA ALA A 8 -47.43 22.60 7.57
C ALA A 8 -46.04 22.33 8.18
N SER A 9 -44.96 22.71 7.49
CA SER A 9 -43.58 22.46 7.94
C SER A 9 -43.20 23.38 9.09
N ARG A 10 -42.53 22.85 10.12
CA ARG A 10 -42.22 23.61 11.34
C ARG A 10 -40.76 24.04 11.40
N ASN A 11 -39.87 23.30 10.74
CA ASN A 11 -38.42 23.47 10.83
C ASN A 11 -37.75 23.54 9.46
N LEU A 12 -36.61 24.23 9.39
CA LEU A 12 -35.84 24.41 8.15
C LEU A 12 -35.42 23.08 7.49
N CYS A 13 -35.05 22.07 8.29
CA CYS A 13 -34.71 20.75 7.76
C CYS A 13 -35.90 20.03 7.11
N GLU A 14 -37.13 20.26 7.61
CA GLU A 14 -38.34 19.70 7.03
C GLU A 14 -38.66 20.39 5.70
N THR A 15 -38.55 21.72 5.65
CA THR A 15 -38.71 22.47 4.39
C THR A 15 -37.71 22.02 3.33
N ASP A 16 -36.43 21.84 3.70
CA ASP A 16 -35.38 21.40 2.80
C ASP A 16 -35.65 19.99 2.27
N SER A 17 -36.05 19.07 3.15
CA SER A 17 -36.39 17.69 2.77
C SER A 17 -37.60 17.63 1.82
N ILE A 18 -38.63 18.45 2.07
CA ILE A 18 -39.83 18.54 1.22
C ILE A 18 -39.48 19.11 -0.15
N LEU A 19 -38.71 20.20 -0.21
CA LEU A 19 -38.26 20.81 -1.46
C LEU A 19 -37.36 19.88 -2.26
N PHE A 20 -36.40 19.23 -1.60
CA PHE A 20 -35.52 18.24 -2.23
C PHE A 20 -36.30 17.04 -2.76
N GLY A 21 -37.27 16.51 -2.01
CA GLY A 21 -38.16 15.44 -2.44
C GLY A 21 -39.02 15.82 -3.65
N ALA A 22 -39.55 17.04 -3.67
CA ALA A 22 -40.33 17.56 -4.80
C ALA A 22 -39.46 17.74 -6.05
N ALA A 23 -38.28 18.34 -5.91
CA ALA A 23 -37.32 18.48 -7.00
C ALA A 23 -36.91 17.11 -7.58
N LEU A 24 -36.68 16.12 -6.71
CA LEU A 24 -36.40 14.74 -7.09
C LEU A 24 -37.52 14.09 -7.89
N ALA A 25 -38.77 14.26 -7.45
CA ALA A 25 -39.93 13.72 -8.15
C ALA A 25 -40.06 14.34 -9.55
N VAL A 26 -39.90 15.66 -9.65
CA VAL A 26 -39.93 16.39 -10.94
C VAL A 26 -38.81 15.94 -11.86
N CYS A 27 -37.57 15.83 -11.36
CA CYS A 27 -36.45 15.33 -12.15
C CYS A 27 -36.69 13.90 -12.66
N ARG A 28 -37.33 13.03 -11.86
CA ARG A 28 -37.69 11.68 -12.27
C ARG A 28 -38.76 11.67 -13.36
N ILE A 29 -39.80 12.52 -13.25
CA ILE A 29 -40.87 12.63 -14.24
C ILE A 29 -40.35 13.17 -15.58
N ILE A 30 -39.43 14.15 -15.53
CA ILE A 30 -38.81 14.75 -16.72
C ILE A 30 -37.73 13.82 -17.33
N GLY A 31 -37.33 12.75 -16.62
CA GLY A 31 -36.25 11.86 -17.06
C GLY A 31 -34.86 12.50 -16.97
N ALA A 32 -34.72 13.58 -16.19
CA ALA A 32 -33.44 14.23 -15.97
C ALA A 32 -32.53 13.33 -15.12
N LYS A 33 -31.31 13.06 -15.63
CA LYS A 33 -30.29 12.32 -14.88
C LYS A 33 -29.80 13.17 -13.71
N LEU A 34 -30.38 12.95 -12.54
CA LEU A 34 -29.86 13.59 -11.33
C LEU A 34 -28.52 12.91 -10.97
N PRO A 35 -27.44 13.67 -10.70
CA PRO A 35 -26.22 13.14 -10.12
C PRO A 35 -26.51 12.77 -8.66
N MET A 36 -27.19 11.65 -8.46
CA MET A 36 -27.43 11.07 -7.15
C MET A 36 -26.07 10.80 -6.49
N THR A 37 -25.78 11.57 -5.45
CA THR A 37 -24.84 11.27 -4.35
C THR A 37 -23.71 10.29 -4.68
N GLY A 38 -22.54 10.85 -4.99
CA GLY A 38 -21.33 10.42 -4.28
C GLY A 38 -20.80 9.00 -4.50
N ARG A 39 -21.13 8.30 -5.59
CA ARG A 39 -20.23 7.26 -6.13
C ARG A 39 -19.51 7.81 -7.34
N ALA A 40 -18.66 8.81 -7.11
CA ALA A 40 -17.39 8.78 -7.82
C ALA A 40 -16.78 7.42 -7.44
N THR A 41 -16.90 6.43 -8.32
CA THR A 41 -16.09 5.23 -8.26
C THR A 41 -14.67 5.76 -8.20
N ARG A 42 -14.10 5.85 -6.99
CA ARG A 42 -12.68 6.12 -6.81
C ARG A 42 -12.03 5.11 -7.71
N GLN A 43 -11.46 5.57 -8.83
CA GLN A 43 -10.74 4.68 -9.72
C GLN A 43 -9.67 4.09 -8.82
N SER A 44 -9.84 2.81 -8.48
CA SER A 44 -8.82 2.06 -7.76
C SER A 44 -7.54 2.33 -8.52
N SER A 45 -6.54 2.88 -7.85
CA SER A 45 -5.29 3.27 -8.49
C SER A 45 -4.76 2.04 -9.20
N ALA A 46 -4.94 2.00 -10.52
CA ALA A 46 -4.80 0.78 -11.28
C ALA A 46 -3.36 0.30 -11.07
N ILE A 47 -3.22 -0.94 -10.59
CA ILE A 47 -1.89 -1.52 -10.35
C ILE A 47 -1.12 -1.38 -11.67
N PRO A 48 0.06 -0.72 -11.67
CA PRO A 48 0.80 -0.50 -12.89
C PRO A 48 1.07 -1.83 -13.61
N ALA A 49 0.93 -1.84 -14.94
CA ALA A 49 1.09 -3.05 -15.75
C ALA A 49 2.44 -3.76 -15.53
N TRP A 50 3.51 -3.00 -15.25
CA TRP A 50 4.82 -3.57 -14.91
C TRP A 50 4.79 -4.38 -13.62
N ARG A 51 4.04 -3.93 -12.60
CA ARG A 51 3.94 -4.59 -11.29
C ARG A 51 3.19 -5.89 -11.43
N LYS A 52 2.04 -5.86 -12.10
CA LYS A 52 1.23 -7.05 -12.41
C LYS A 52 2.05 -8.10 -13.15
N ARG A 53 2.82 -7.71 -14.18
CA ARG A 53 3.70 -8.64 -14.92
C ARG A 53 4.74 -9.33 -14.04
N ILE A 54 5.30 -8.64 -13.04
CA ILE A 54 6.29 -9.25 -12.14
C ILE A 54 5.58 -10.15 -11.11
N GLU A 55 4.44 -9.73 -10.57
CA GLU A 55 3.62 -10.54 -9.66
C GLU A 55 3.16 -11.84 -10.34
N ASP A 56 2.73 -11.79 -11.61
CA ASP A 56 2.37 -12.96 -12.40
C ASP A 56 3.56 -13.93 -12.59
N ARG A 57 4.78 -13.40 -12.78
CA ARG A 57 5.99 -14.23 -12.87
C ARG A 57 6.29 -14.91 -11.54
N ILE A 58 6.15 -14.20 -10.42
CA ILE A 58 6.30 -14.76 -9.07
C ILE A 58 5.27 -15.86 -8.84
N ALA A 59 3.99 -15.62 -9.18
CA ALA A 59 2.92 -16.59 -9.02
C ALA A 59 3.19 -17.86 -9.84
N LYS A 60 3.55 -17.73 -11.12
CA LYS A 60 3.91 -18.86 -11.98
C LYS A 60 5.10 -19.65 -11.43
N ALA A 61 6.14 -18.96 -10.92
CA ALA A 61 7.29 -19.61 -10.31
C ALA A 61 6.93 -20.37 -9.03
N ARG A 62 6.07 -19.81 -8.17
CA ARG A 62 5.57 -20.50 -6.96
C ARG A 62 4.80 -21.77 -7.29
N VAL A 63 3.92 -21.72 -8.30
CA VAL A 63 3.19 -22.90 -8.78
C VAL A 63 4.17 -23.97 -9.29
N LEU A 64 5.20 -23.56 -10.04
CA LEU A 64 6.20 -24.50 -10.55
C LEU A 64 7.01 -25.13 -9.40
N ILE A 65 7.46 -24.35 -8.42
CA ILE A 65 8.14 -24.86 -7.21
C ILE A 65 7.27 -25.92 -6.53
N GLY A 66 5.98 -25.63 -6.30
CA GLY A 66 5.07 -26.59 -5.69
C GLY A 66 4.99 -27.91 -6.46
N ARG A 67 4.91 -27.86 -7.79
CA ARG A 67 4.91 -29.07 -8.64
C ARG A 67 6.23 -29.84 -8.58
N LEU A 68 7.37 -29.15 -8.56
CA LEU A 68 8.69 -29.77 -8.43
C LEU A 68 8.85 -30.46 -7.07
N ILE A 69 8.35 -29.84 -5.99
CA ILE A 69 8.34 -30.44 -4.66
C ILE A 69 7.44 -31.68 -4.63
N CYS A 70 6.22 -31.61 -5.17
CA CYS A 70 5.33 -32.78 -5.23
C CYS A 70 5.96 -33.95 -5.99
N PHE A 71 6.64 -33.68 -7.11
CA PHE A 71 7.36 -34.71 -7.86
C PHE A 71 8.51 -35.29 -7.03
N LYS A 72 9.30 -34.44 -6.38
CA LYS A 72 10.39 -34.86 -5.48
C LYS A 72 9.89 -35.74 -4.32
N SER A 73 8.67 -35.52 -3.83
CA SER A 73 8.01 -36.36 -2.82
C SER A 73 7.45 -37.69 -3.35
N GLY A 74 7.70 -38.05 -4.62
CA GLY A 74 7.27 -39.32 -5.22
C GLY A 74 5.95 -39.28 -5.98
N ASN A 75 5.34 -38.10 -6.18
CA ASN A 75 4.08 -38.00 -6.91
C ASN A 75 4.30 -38.03 -8.45
N ASN A 76 4.04 -39.18 -9.05
CA ASN A 76 4.23 -39.44 -10.49
C ASN A 76 2.97 -39.29 -11.35
N ARG A 77 1.97 -38.50 -10.91
CA ARG A 77 0.80 -38.22 -11.74
C ARG A 77 1.21 -37.62 -13.10
N PRO A 78 0.63 -38.05 -14.24
CA PRO A 78 1.05 -37.61 -15.58
C PRO A 78 1.10 -36.09 -15.77
N ARG A 79 0.17 -35.36 -15.14
CA ARG A 79 0.12 -33.89 -15.19
C ARG A 79 1.34 -33.23 -14.51
N ILE A 80 1.81 -33.81 -13.41
CA ILE A 80 2.99 -33.33 -12.69
C ILE A 80 4.23 -33.65 -13.52
N VAL A 81 4.40 -34.90 -13.95
CA VAL A 81 5.51 -35.35 -14.81
C VAL A 81 5.63 -34.51 -16.07
N ARG A 82 4.51 -34.22 -16.77
CA ARG A 82 4.49 -33.33 -17.94
C ARG A 82 4.99 -31.93 -17.58
N THR A 83 4.58 -31.39 -16.44
CA THR A 83 5.05 -30.06 -16.02
C THR A 83 6.55 -30.06 -15.71
N VAL A 84 7.05 -31.09 -15.01
CA VAL A 84 8.48 -31.20 -14.71
C VAL A 84 9.29 -31.35 -15.99
N ARG A 85 8.84 -32.18 -16.94
CA ARG A 85 9.48 -32.31 -18.26
C ARG A 85 9.57 -30.97 -18.99
N MET A 86 8.49 -30.19 -18.97
CA MET A 86 8.47 -28.84 -19.55
C MET A 86 9.39 -27.86 -18.80
N ALA A 87 9.55 -28.02 -17.49
CA ALA A 87 10.44 -27.18 -16.67
C ALA A 87 11.93 -27.36 -17.00
N PHE A 88 12.28 -28.55 -17.51
CA PHE A 88 13.60 -28.90 -18.02
C PHE A 88 13.66 -28.98 -19.55
N ALA A 89 12.62 -28.54 -20.28
CA ALA A 89 12.66 -28.55 -21.74
C ALA A 89 13.85 -27.72 -22.24
N GLY A 90 14.63 -28.28 -23.16
CA GLY A 90 15.87 -27.68 -23.66
C GLY A 90 17.08 -27.78 -22.72
N LYS A 91 16.93 -28.42 -21.54
CA LYS A 91 18.03 -28.86 -20.69
C LYS A 91 18.18 -30.37 -20.87
N ASN A 92 19.37 -30.87 -21.16
CA ASN A 92 19.66 -32.31 -21.36
C ASN A 92 19.51 -33.11 -20.05
N VAL A 93 18.28 -33.16 -19.50
CA VAL A 93 17.94 -33.77 -18.22
C VAL A 93 16.83 -34.78 -18.46
N SER A 94 17.15 -36.05 -18.24
CA SER A 94 16.17 -37.12 -18.25
C SER A 94 15.65 -37.37 -16.83
N LEU A 95 14.35 -37.59 -16.71
CA LEU A 95 13.67 -37.86 -15.43
C LEU A 95 14.08 -39.19 -14.80
N SER A 96 14.68 -40.09 -15.59
CA SER A 96 15.13 -41.41 -15.15
C SER A 96 16.60 -41.41 -14.69
N GLN A 97 17.30 -40.27 -14.73
CA GLN A 97 18.68 -40.17 -14.24
C GLN A 97 18.73 -40.28 -12.71
N SER A 98 19.76 -40.92 -12.17
CA SER A 98 20.04 -40.99 -10.72
C SER A 98 20.07 -39.61 -10.07
N ASP A 99 20.61 -38.62 -10.79
CA ASP A 99 20.90 -37.28 -10.27
C ASP A 99 19.69 -36.33 -10.36
N ILE A 100 18.52 -36.82 -10.76
CA ILE A 100 17.32 -36.00 -10.96
C ILE A 100 16.93 -35.24 -9.68
N THR A 101 17.10 -35.87 -8.51
CA THR A 101 16.77 -35.27 -7.21
C THR A 101 17.60 -34.02 -6.94
N GLN A 102 18.89 -34.05 -7.28
CA GLN A 102 19.80 -32.90 -7.14
C GLN A 102 19.45 -31.80 -8.14
N LYS A 103 19.20 -32.16 -9.41
CA LYS A 103 18.80 -31.19 -10.44
C LYS A 103 17.46 -30.51 -10.11
N LEU A 104 16.55 -31.22 -9.45
CA LEU A 104 15.30 -30.66 -8.94
C LEU A 104 15.55 -29.64 -7.83
N THR A 105 16.44 -29.92 -6.88
CA THR A 105 16.78 -28.97 -5.81
C THR A 105 17.43 -27.71 -6.35
N GLU A 106 18.41 -27.84 -7.24
CA GLU A 106 19.05 -26.70 -7.91
C GLU A 106 18.01 -25.85 -8.64
N ARG A 107 17.08 -26.50 -9.35
CA ARG A 107 16.01 -25.79 -10.06
C ARG A 107 15.02 -25.08 -9.13
N ILE A 108 14.73 -25.66 -7.97
CA ILE A 108 13.88 -25.01 -6.96
C ILE A 108 14.59 -23.77 -6.40
N ASP A 109 15.87 -23.88 -6.09
CA ASP A 109 16.64 -22.78 -5.50
C ASP A 109 16.88 -21.64 -6.51
N ASP A 110 17.14 -21.96 -7.79
CA ASP A 110 17.10 -21.01 -8.90
C ASP A 110 15.81 -20.17 -8.90
N LEU A 111 14.66 -20.84 -8.74
CA LEU A 111 13.35 -20.19 -8.77
C LEU A 111 13.13 -19.33 -7.53
N LYS A 112 13.56 -19.79 -6.35
CA LYS A 112 13.52 -18.98 -5.11
C LYS A 112 14.38 -17.73 -5.24
N GLN A 113 15.59 -17.86 -5.78
CA GLN A 113 16.49 -16.72 -6.02
C GLN A 113 15.86 -15.71 -6.99
N LYS A 114 15.22 -16.20 -8.07
CA LYS A 114 14.48 -15.34 -9.00
C LYS A 114 13.29 -14.65 -8.35
N ILE A 115 12.51 -15.34 -7.53
CA ILE A 115 11.40 -14.75 -6.77
C ILE A 115 11.92 -13.63 -5.86
N ALA A 116 13.02 -13.87 -5.13
CA ALA A 116 13.63 -12.85 -4.27
C ALA A 116 14.10 -11.63 -5.08
N ALA A 117 14.74 -11.84 -6.24
CA ALA A 117 15.16 -10.77 -7.13
C ALA A 117 13.98 -9.96 -7.69
N TRP A 118 12.89 -10.63 -8.08
CA TRP A 118 11.66 -9.98 -8.54
C TRP A 118 10.97 -9.19 -7.43
N GLY A 119 10.93 -9.73 -6.20
CA GLY A 119 10.43 -9.01 -5.03
C GLY A 119 11.23 -7.73 -4.74
N LYS A 120 12.57 -7.82 -4.78
CA LYS A 120 13.46 -6.65 -4.65
C LYS A 120 13.21 -5.62 -5.77
N ARG A 121 12.96 -6.08 -7.01
CA ARG A 121 12.62 -5.20 -8.14
C ARG A 121 11.30 -4.46 -7.92
N ILE A 122 10.25 -5.15 -7.44
CA ILE A 122 8.97 -4.51 -7.09
C ILE A 122 9.22 -3.43 -6.04
N ARG A 123 9.90 -3.78 -4.94
CA ARG A 123 10.21 -2.82 -3.86
C ARG A 123 10.93 -1.58 -4.40
N ARG A 124 12.01 -1.76 -5.16
CA ARG A 124 12.80 -0.66 -5.73
C ARG A 124 11.96 0.25 -6.63
N TYR A 125 11.12 -0.33 -7.49
CA TYR A 125 10.30 0.46 -8.41
C TYR A 125 9.18 1.21 -7.70
N THR A 126 8.57 0.58 -6.69
CA THR A 126 7.59 1.25 -5.83
C THR A 126 8.25 2.41 -5.09
N GLU A 127 9.39 2.20 -4.44
CA GLU A 127 10.13 3.26 -3.72
C GLU A 127 10.54 4.40 -4.66
N ARG A 128 10.99 4.10 -5.88
CA ARG A 128 11.31 5.13 -6.86
C ARG A 128 10.08 5.96 -7.21
N SER A 129 8.95 5.30 -7.47
CA SER A 129 7.69 5.97 -7.81
C SER A 129 7.19 6.83 -6.65
N THR A 130 7.24 6.33 -5.42
CA THR A 130 6.85 7.09 -4.23
C THR A 130 7.75 8.30 -4.03
N ARG A 131 9.08 8.13 -4.10
CA ARG A 131 10.03 9.26 -3.98
C ARG A 131 9.80 10.31 -5.06
N PHE A 132 9.59 9.89 -6.30
CA PHE A 132 9.27 10.81 -7.39
C PHE A 132 8.00 11.62 -7.10
N ASN A 133 6.92 10.95 -6.70
CA ASN A 133 5.65 11.59 -6.38
C ASN A 133 5.77 12.53 -5.16
N GLN A 134 6.47 12.11 -4.11
CA GLN A 134 6.71 12.92 -2.92
C GLN A 134 7.56 14.15 -3.23
N ASN A 135 8.64 14.00 -3.99
CA ASN A 135 9.49 15.13 -4.41
C ASN A 135 8.71 16.10 -5.28
N ARG A 136 7.90 15.60 -6.23
CA ARG A 136 7.04 16.44 -7.04
C ARG A 136 5.99 17.18 -6.20
N LEU A 137 5.39 16.51 -5.22
CA LEU A 137 4.44 17.12 -4.30
C LEU A 137 5.13 18.17 -3.42
N PHE A 138 6.35 17.91 -2.94
CA PHE A 138 7.15 18.89 -2.19
C PHE A 138 7.40 20.17 -2.99
N GLN A 139 7.72 20.05 -4.27
CA GLN A 139 7.99 21.22 -5.13
C GLN A 139 6.72 22.04 -5.43
N ILE A 140 5.56 21.39 -5.52
CA ILE A 140 4.30 22.04 -5.89
C ILE A 140 3.55 22.56 -4.65
N ASP A 141 3.44 21.74 -3.60
CA ASP A 141 2.66 22.00 -2.39
C ASP A 141 3.24 21.23 -1.19
N GLN A 142 4.16 21.89 -0.48
CA GLN A 142 4.82 21.33 0.69
C GLN A 142 3.82 20.98 1.80
N LYS A 143 2.81 21.83 2.02
CA LYS A 143 1.81 21.63 3.07
C LYS A 143 1.07 20.30 2.87
N ARG A 144 0.63 20.01 1.65
CA ARG A 144 -0.03 18.73 1.32
C ARG A 144 0.87 17.53 1.54
N LEU A 145 2.18 17.64 1.30
CA LEU A 145 3.11 16.56 1.61
C LEU A 145 3.14 16.30 3.12
N TYR A 146 3.35 17.33 3.94
CA TYR A 146 3.41 17.17 5.39
C TYR A 146 2.10 16.64 5.97
N GLU A 147 0.96 17.16 5.52
CA GLU A 147 -0.36 16.60 5.90
C GLU A 147 -0.49 15.11 5.52
N SER A 148 0.04 14.70 4.36
CA SER A 148 0.01 13.29 3.94
C SER A 148 0.89 12.39 4.81
N LEU A 149 2.02 12.91 5.30
CA LEU A 149 2.93 12.21 6.20
C LEU A 149 2.35 12.11 7.62
N GLU A 150 1.76 13.19 8.13
CA GLU A 150 1.10 13.24 9.43
C GLU A 150 -0.11 12.30 9.49
N ARG A 151 -0.96 12.28 8.45
CA ARG A 151 -2.08 11.34 8.36
C ARG A 151 -1.63 9.87 8.42
N LEU A 152 -0.45 9.56 7.88
CA LEU A 152 0.13 8.21 7.95
C LEU A 152 0.53 7.83 9.39
N ILE A 153 1.00 8.80 10.17
CA ILE A 153 1.45 8.63 11.57
C ILE A 153 0.25 8.52 12.52
N VAL A 154 -0.79 9.33 12.31
CA VAL A 154 -2.00 9.38 13.16
C VAL A 154 -2.92 8.16 12.95
N SER A 155 -2.67 7.35 11.92
CA SER A 155 -3.41 6.09 11.68
C SER A 155 -3.17 5.00 12.75
N GLY A 156 -2.30 5.26 13.74
CA GLY A 156 -2.21 4.44 14.96
C GLY A 156 -3.42 4.67 15.86
N THR A 157 -4.33 3.71 15.89
CA THR A 157 -5.61 3.71 16.65
C THR A 157 -5.41 3.58 18.17
N GLY A 158 -4.53 4.38 18.76
CA GLY A 158 -4.39 4.49 20.21
C GLY A 158 -5.43 5.45 20.78
N PRO A 159 -6.01 5.19 21.97
CA PRO A 159 -6.76 6.20 22.68
C PRO A 159 -5.87 7.43 22.92
N ALA A 160 -6.44 8.63 22.78
CA ALA A 160 -5.71 9.87 23.05
C ALA A 160 -5.04 9.78 24.44
N PRO A 161 -3.74 10.10 24.56
CA PRO A 161 -3.03 9.97 25.83
C PRO A 161 -3.68 10.88 26.88
N ASN A 162 -3.87 10.33 28.08
CA ASN A 162 -4.41 11.07 29.22
C ASN A 162 -3.53 12.30 29.55
N GLN A 163 -4.14 13.46 29.73
CA GLN A 163 -3.48 14.74 30.01
C GLN A 163 -2.49 14.65 31.17
N ALA A 164 -2.83 13.91 32.24
CA ALA A 164 -1.95 13.71 33.38
C ALA A 164 -0.64 12.98 32.99
N ASN A 165 -0.76 11.96 32.13
CA ASN A 165 0.38 11.19 31.63
C ASN A 165 1.24 12.02 30.67
N THR A 166 0.62 12.86 29.84
CA THR A 166 1.32 13.77 28.93
C THR A 166 2.13 14.81 29.71
N VAL A 167 1.53 15.41 30.75
CA VAL A 167 2.21 16.39 31.60
C VAL A 167 3.33 15.74 32.40
N ALA A 168 3.13 14.54 32.97
CA ALA A 168 4.17 13.83 33.70
C ALA A 168 5.36 13.46 32.79
N PHE A 169 5.11 13.03 31.56
CA PHE A 169 6.14 12.73 30.57
C PHE A 169 6.98 13.96 30.21
N TRP A 170 6.35 15.06 29.78
CA TRP A 170 7.06 16.28 29.41
C TRP A 170 7.73 16.94 30.61
N ARG A 171 7.10 16.89 31.79
CA ARG A 171 7.71 17.34 33.02
C ARG A 171 8.99 16.57 33.29
N GLY A 172 8.96 15.23 33.29
CA GLY A 172 10.16 14.41 33.50
C GLY A 172 11.28 14.70 32.51
N LEU A 173 10.95 14.85 31.22
CA LEU A 173 11.93 15.15 30.18
C LEU A 173 12.58 16.54 30.35
N LEU A 174 11.82 17.52 30.82
CA LEU A 174 12.26 18.92 30.94
C LEU A 174 12.75 19.27 32.36
N SER A 175 12.41 18.48 33.38
CA SER A 175 12.75 18.73 34.77
C SER A 175 14.13 18.23 35.16
N GLU A 176 14.64 17.21 34.46
CA GLU A 176 16.00 16.75 34.67
C GLU A 176 16.94 17.54 33.75
N PRO A 177 17.82 18.39 34.28
CA PRO A 177 18.88 19.00 33.48
C PRO A 177 19.84 17.89 33.07
N VAL A 178 19.66 17.36 31.86
CA VAL A 178 20.60 16.42 31.26
C VAL A 178 21.83 17.20 30.82
N ASN A 179 22.97 16.96 31.45
CA ASN A 179 24.26 17.44 30.97
C ASN A 179 24.60 16.68 29.69
N HIS A 180 24.34 17.29 28.53
CA HIS A 180 24.79 16.76 27.26
C HIS A 180 26.32 16.96 27.17
N SER A 181 27.07 15.90 26.86
CA SER A 181 28.48 16.06 26.51
C SER A 181 28.54 16.86 25.21
N GLU A 182 28.98 18.11 25.27
CA GLU A 182 29.22 18.92 24.09
C GLU A 182 30.22 18.19 23.18
N GLY A 183 29.84 17.98 21.92
CA GLY A 183 30.74 17.39 20.93
C GLY A 183 31.80 18.42 20.48
N PRO A 184 32.96 17.99 19.94
CA PRO A 184 34.09 18.88 19.59
C PRO A 184 33.77 20.07 18.65
N TRP A 185 32.60 20.08 18.03
CA TRP A 185 32.16 21.09 17.06
C TRP A 185 31.59 22.36 17.72
N THR A 186 31.18 22.34 18.99
CA THR A 186 30.68 23.53 19.69
C THR A 186 31.78 24.49 20.14
N GLU A 187 33.02 24.00 20.30
CA GLU A 187 34.19 24.82 20.64
C GLU A 187 34.60 25.75 19.48
N VAL A 188 34.40 25.31 18.23
CA VAL A 188 34.72 26.07 17.01
C VAL A 188 33.89 27.36 16.92
N VAL A 189 32.66 27.35 17.45
CA VAL A 189 31.75 28.50 17.39
C VAL A 189 32.13 29.57 18.43
N LYS A 190 32.66 29.17 19.60
CA LYS A 190 33.07 30.12 20.66
C LYS A 190 34.29 30.96 20.27
N VAL A 191 35.16 30.46 19.38
CA VAL A 191 36.33 31.21 18.89
C VAL A 191 35.94 32.30 17.88
N SER A 192 34.85 32.12 17.12
CA SER A 192 34.44 33.09 16.08
C SER A 192 33.64 34.30 16.59
N VAL A 193 33.32 34.37 17.88
CA VAL A 193 32.51 35.47 18.47
C VAL A 193 33.35 36.39 19.37
N ARG A 194 34.68 36.17 19.49
CA ARG A 194 35.60 37.17 20.04
C ARG A 194 36.19 38.01 18.91
N VAL A 195 35.45 39.04 18.51
CA VAL A 195 35.97 40.26 17.88
C VAL A 195 35.48 41.44 18.70
#